data_AF-L7U4Q9-F1
#
_entry.id   AF-L7U4Q9-F1
#
_cell.length_a   1.000
_cell.length_b   1.000
_cell.length_c   1.000
_cell.angle_alpha   90.00
_cell.angle_beta   90.00
_cell.angle_gamma   90.00
#
_symmetry.space_group_name_H-M   'P 1'
#
loop_
_entity.id
_entity.type
_entity.pdbx_description
1 polymer ?
#
loop_
_entity_poly.entity_id
_entity_poly.type
_entity_poly.pdbx_seq_one_letter_code
_entity_poly.pdbx_strand_id
1 'polypeptide(L)'
;MKKLMFGLMAAGSLMFGAGCGGNACDALDEAHRGLSKKVESCGNTSDEGDETSGFDKNVCENALDHCSAQEKDRLNEVADCLKDLPNCEAGGELDWIDLFSACFDKAAELNPDCAEAAK
;
A
#
# COMPACT_ATOMS: atom_id res chain seq x y z
N MET A 1 13.53 48.93 4.79
CA MET A 1 14.05 47.54 4.84
C MET A 1 13.60 46.89 6.15
N LYS A 2 12.56 46.06 6.10
CA LYS A 2 12.17 45.16 7.21
C LYS A 2 12.15 43.76 6.61
N LYS A 3 13.13 42.96 7.00
CA LYS A 3 13.44 41.64 6.46
C LYS A 3 12.33 40.68 6.94
N LEU A 4 11.51 40.22 6.01
CA LEU A 4 10.63 39.07 6.19
C LEU A 4 11.52 37.83 6.12
N MET A 5 11.99 37.36 7.28
CA MET A 5 12.48 36.00 7.41
C MET A 5 11.28 35.10 7.59
N PHE A 6 10.66 34.73 6.47
CA PHE A 6 9.92 33.48 6.39
C PHE A 6 10.96 32.38 6.60
N GLY A 7 11.06 31.94 7.85
CA GLY A 7 11.84 30.78 8.22
C GLY A 7 11.45 29.65 7.30
N LEU A 8 12.43 29.12 6.59
CA LEU A 8 12.33 27.86 5.87
C LEU A 8 11.66 26.88 6.84
N MET A 9 10.45 26.43 6.52
CA MET A 9 10.02 25.12 6.97
C MET A 9 11.08 24.18 6.41
N ALA A 10 11.92 23.73 7.33
CA ALA A 10 12.82 22.63 7.11
C ALA A 10 12.00 21.51 6.48
N ALA A 11 12.47 21.01 5.34
CA ALA A 11 12.07 19.74 4.78
C ALA A 11 12.46 18.62 5.77
N GLY A 12 11.75 18.55 6.90
CA GLY A 12 11.53 17.32 7.64
C GLY A 12 10.24 16.75 7.07
N SER A 13 10.18 15.57 6.51
CA SER A 13 11.01 14.41 6.75
C SER A 13 10.88 13.54 5.50
N LEU A 14 11.96 13.45 4.74
CA LEU A 14 12.23 12.28 3.92
C LEU A 14 12.56 11.12 4.87
N MET A 15 11.60 10.73 5.72
CA MET A 15 11.53 9.38 6.27
C MET A 15 10.98 8.53 5.13
N PHE A 16 11.80 8.36 4.10
CA PHE A 16 11.71 7.19 3.25
C PHE A 16 11.79 6.01 4.20
N GLY A 17 10.67 5.32 4.37
CA GLY A 17 10.65 3.98 4.93
C GLY A 17 11.83 3.21 4.32
N ALA A 18 12.67 2.69 5.20
CA ALA A 18 13.92 2.07 4.82
C ALA A 18 13.65 0.80 4.00
N GLY A 19 13.67 0.90 2.67
CA GLY A 19 13.63 -0.26 1.80
C GLY A 19 13.44 0.10 0.34
N CYS A 20 14.54 0.09 -0.43
CA CYS A 20 14.59 0.29 -1.89
C CYS A 20 14.12 1.67 -2.39
N GLY A 21 14.93 2.34 -3.22
CA GLY A 21 14.60 3.64 -3.80
C GLY A 21 13.48 3.59 -4.84
N GLY A 22 12.24 3.36 -4.40
CA GLY A 22 11.01 3.42 -5.17
C GLY A 22 9.95 4.29 -4.50
N ASN A 23 8.82 4.54 -5.18
CA ASN A 23 7.67 5.25 -4.64
C ASN A 23 6.67 4.30 -3.95
N ALA A 24 5.57 4.82 -3.41
CA ALA A 24 4.57 3.98 -2.74
C ALA A 24 3.90 2.95 -3.67
N CYS A 25 3.80 3.20 -4.98
CA CYS A 25 3.33 2.19 -5.93
C CYS A 25 4.31 1.05 -6.13
N ASP A 26 5.61 1.31 -6.09
CA ASP A 26 6.62 0.25 -6.15
C ASP A 26 6.46 -0.69 -4.96
N ALA A 27 6.26 -0.11 -3.77
CA ALA A 27 6.04 -0.88 -2.55
C ALA A 27 4.75 -1.71 -2.62
N LEU A 28 3.66 -1.12 -3.11
CA LEU A 28 2.37 -1.81 -3.29
C LEU A 28 2.45 -2.90 -4.38
N ASP A 29 3.05 -2.65 -5.55
CA ASP A 29 3.23 -3.67 -6.60
C ASP A 29 4.01 -4.87 -6.08
N GLU A 30 5.10 -4.61 -5.35
CA GLU A 30 5.89 -5.67 -4.72
C GLU A 30 5.07 -6.45 -3.68
N ALA A 31 4.32 -5.75 -2.81
CA ALA A 31 3.49 -6.37 -1.80
C ALA A 31 2.41 -7.26 -2.43
N HIS A 32 1.70 -6.75 -3.45
CA HIS A 32 0.65 -7.48 -4.16
C HIS A 32 1.18 -8.72 -4.89
N ARG A 33 2.36 -8.63 -5.54
CA ARG A 33 3.03 -9.81 -6.13
C ARG A 33 3.43 -10.86 -5.09
N GLY A 34 3.61 -10.46 -3.84
CA GLY A 34 3.87 -11.36 -2.71
C GLY A 34 2.62 -12.08 -2.17
N LEU A 35 1.43 -11.51 -2.38
CA LEU A 35 0.17 -12.04 -1.81
C LEU A 35 -0.22 -13.39 -2.40
N SER A 36 -0.01 -13.61 -3.69
CA SER A 36 -0.36 -14.89 -4.33
C SER A 36 0.31 -16.08 -3.63
N LYS A 37 1.59 -15.96 -3.28
CA LYS A 37 2.34 -16.98 -2.52
C LYS A 37 1.80 -17.18 -1.09
N LYS A 38 1.33 -16.09 -0.46
CA LYS A 38 0.74 -16.16 0.88
C LYS A 38 -0.60 -16.90 0.85
N VAL A 39 -1.42 -16.66 -0.18
CA VAL A 39 -2.73 -17.31 -0.37
C VAL A 39 -2.61 -18.75 -0.87
N GLU A 40 -1.61 -19.10 -1.69
CA GLU A 40 -1.36 -20.47 -2.15
C GLU A 40 -1.23 -21.47 -0.97
N SER A 41 -0.77 -20.99 0.19
CA SER A 41 -0.62 -21.78 1.41
C SER A 41 -1.95 -22.16 2.10
N CYS A 42 -3.08 -21.52 1.75
CA CYS A 42 -4.43 -21.93 2.20
C CYS A 42 -4.83 -23.33 1.67
N GLY A 43 -4.12 -23.85 0.67
CA GLY A 43 -4.50 -25.08 0.00
C GLY A 43 -5.31 -24.80 -1.27
N ASN A 44 -4.58 -24.77 -2.37
CA ASN A 44 -5.03 -24.94 -3.75
C ASN A 44 -6.46 -24.44 -4.03
N THR A 45 -6.62 -23.12 -4.17
CA THR A 45 -7.72 -22.54 -4.96
C THR A 45 -7.50 -22.84 -6.44
N SER A 46 -7.57 -24.12 -6.81
CA SER A 46 -7.88 -24.54 -8.18
C SER A 46 -9.39 -24.49 -8.35
N ASP A 47 -9.97 -23.30 -8.21
CA ASP A 47 -11.33 -23.02 -8.65
C ASP A 47 -11.27 -21.71 -9.44
N GLU A 48 -11.63 -21.84 -10.71
CA GLU A 48 -11.67 -20.81 -11.73
C GLU A 48 -12.63 -19.71 -11.27
N GLY A 49 -12.12 -18.56 -10.85
CA GLY A 49 -13.00 -17.46 -10.48
C GLY A 49 -12.25 -16.23 -10.00
N ASP A 50 -12.38 -15.18 -10.79
CA ASP A 50 -11.85 -13.84 -10.57
C ASP A 50 -10.33 -13.75 -10.63
N GLU A 51 -9.86 -13.36 -11.81
CA GLU A 51 -8.93 -12.26 -11.95
C GLU A 51 -9.29 -11.10 -11.03
N THR A 52 -9.10 -11.28 -9.71
CA THR A 52 -9.13 -10.20 -8.74
C THR A 52 -8.19 -9.16 -9.29
N SER A 53 -8.76 -8.05 -9.74
CA SER A 53 -8.11 -6.87 -10.25
C SER A 53 -6.81 -6.67 -9.47
N GLY A 54 -5.71 -7.14 -10.06
CA GLY A 54 -4.41 -7.02 -9.44
C GLY A 54 -4.10 -5.54 -9.38
N PHE A 55 -3.37 -5.14 -8.34
CA PHE A 55 -2.89 -3.78 -8.19
C PHE A 55 -2.34 -3.24 -9.52
N ASP A 56 -2.93 -2.15 -10.02
CA ASP A 56 -2.47 -1.51 -11.25
C ASP A 56 -1.50 -0.39 -10.90
N LYS A 57 -0.22 -0.71 -11.01
CA LYS A 57 0.86 0.24 -10.75
C LYS A 57 0.70 1.54 -11.56
N ASN A 58 0.17 1.51 -12.78
CA ASN A 58 -0.01 2.72 -13.58
C ASN A 58 -1.16 3.59 -13.03
N VAL A 59 -2.26 2.97 -12.60
CA VAL A 59 -3.35 3.69 -11.93
C VAL A 59 -2.83 4.35 -10.66
N CYS A 60 -2.01 3.61 -9.91
CA CYS A 60 -1.37 4.14 -8.72
C CYS A 60 -0.45 5.32 -9.02
N GLU A 61 0.43 5.22 -10.02
CA GLU A 61 1.37 6.29 -10.35
C GLU A 61 0.65 7.57 -10.78
N ASN A 62 -0.46 7.43 -11.52
CA ASN A 62 -1.29 8.57 -11.92
C ASN A 62 -2.02 9.21 -10.74
N ALA A 63 -2.52 8.41 -9.79
CA ALA A 63 -3.21 8.89 -8.60
C ALA A 63 -2.24 9.53 -7.57
N LEU A 64 -0.98 9.10 -7.55
CA LEU A 64 0.02 9.53 -6.57
C LEU A 64 0.34 11.02 -6.62
N ASP A 65 0.12 11.68 -7.76
CA ASP A 65 0.28 13.13 -7.91
C ASP A 65 -0.79 13.93 -7.15
N HIS A 66 -1.93 13.30 -6.86
CA HIS A 66 -3.03 13.87 -6.08
C HIS A 66 -2.91 13.59 -4.57
N CYS A 67 -1.93 12.76 -4.18
CA CYS A 67 -1.66 12.43 -2.78
C CYS A 67 -0.76 13.47 -2.11
N SER A 68 -1.10 13.88 -0.90
CA SER A 68 -0.20 14.56 0.02
C SER A 68 0.92 13.63 0.51
N ALA A 69 1.98 14.19 1.10
CA ALA A 69 3.07 13.40 1.67
C ALA A 69 2.57 12.38 2.72
N GLN A 70 1.65 12.81 3.61
CA GLN A 70 1.06 11.93 4.62
C GLN A 70 0.27 10.77 3.99
N GLU A 71 -0.43 11.02 2.88
CA GLU A 71 -1.18 9.97 2.17
C GLU A 71 -0.24 8.97 1.49
N LYS A 72 0.87 9.44 0.92
CA LYS A 72 1.93 8.57 0.39
C LYS A 72 2.56 7.71 1.49
N ASP A 73 2.75 8.27 2.69
CA ASP A 73 3.23 7.51 3.85
C ASP A 73 2.23 6.41 4.24
N ARG A 74 0.92 6.68 4.25
CA ARG A 74 -0.10 5.66 4.50
C ARG A 74 -0.13 4.56 3.44
N LEU A 75 0.07 4.90 2.17
CA LEU A 75 0.18 3.90 1.09
C LEU A 75 1.39 2.97 1.33
N ASN A 76 2.51 3.51 1.82
CA ASN A 76 3.64 2.67 2.24
C ASN A 76 3.29 1.79 3.45
N GLU A 77 2.56 2.31 4.45
CA GLU A 77 2.11 1.51 5.60
C GLU A 77 1.19 0.35 5.17
N VAL A 78 0.33 0.57 4.17
CA VAL A 78 -0.49 -0.50 3.57
C VAL A 78 0.43 -1.56 2.93
N ALA A 79 1.38 -1.14 2.10
CA ALA A 79 2.31 -2.05 1.45
C ALA A 79 3.12 -2.88 2.46
N ASP A 80 3.62 -2.25 3.52
CA ASP A 80 4.36 -2.93 4.59
C ASP A 80 3.46 -3.93 5.33
N CYS A 81 2.22 -3.55 5.66
CA CYS A 81 1.25 -4.46 6.27
C CYS A 81 1.00 -5.70 5.38
N LEU A 82 0.79 -5.51 4.08
CA LEU A 82 0.58 -6.59 3.13
C LEU A 82 1.81 -7.51 3.02
N LYS A 83 3.02 -6.94 3.05
CA LYS A 83 4.28 -7.71 3.08
C LYS A 83 4.42 -8.52 4.36
N ASP A 84 3.99 -7.97 5.49
CA ASP A 84 4.08 -8.58 6.82
C ASP A 84 2.98 -9.60 7.12
N LEU A 85 1.94 -9.70 6.27
CA LEU A 85 0.90 -10.72 6.42
C LEU A 85 1.52 -12.13 6.54
N PRO A 86 1.01 -13.00 7.42
CA PRO A 86 1.45 -14.37 7.45
C PRO A 86 1.07 -15.09 6.15
N ASN A 87 1.70 -16.23 5.88
CA ASN A 87 1.14 -17.16 4.91
C ASN A 87 -0.23 -17.62 5.42
N CYS A 88 -1.17 -17.81 4.52
CA CYS A 88 -2.44 -18.40 4.85
C CYS A 88 -2.24 -19.86 5.29
N GLU A 89 -3.06 -20.29 6.24
CA GLU A 89 -3.10 -21.68 6.69
C GLU A 89 -4.38 -22.34 6.16
N ALA A 90 -4.30 -23.63 5.85
CA ALA A 90 -5.46 -24.36 5.34
C ALA A 90 -6.63 -24.35 6.34
N GLY A 91 -7.81 -23.89 5.91
CA GLY A 91 -8.98 -23.70 6.77
C GLY A 91 -8.97 -22.38 7.57
N GLY A 92 -7.98 -21.52 7.36
CA GLY A 92 -7.84 -20.19 7.98
C GLY A 92 -8.09 -19.03 7.00
N GLU A 93 -8.79 -19.27 5.89
CA GLU A 93 -8.99 -18.30 4.81
C GLU A 93 -9.72 -17.04 5.30
N LEU A 94 -10.75 -17.22 6.14
CA LEU A 94 -11.52 -16.10 6.70
C LEU A 94 -10.65 -15.22 7.59
N ASP A 95 -9.86 -15.81 8.49
CA ASP A 95 -8.96 -15.07 9.37
C ASP A 95 -7.87 -14.36 8.55
N TRP A 96 -7.38 -14.98 7.48
CA TRP A 96 -6.40 -14.36 6.58
C TRP A 96 -7.00 -13.19 5.80
N ILE A 97 -8.24 -13.32 5.30
CA ILE A 97 -8.97 -12.23 4.62
C ILE A 97 -9.22 -11.07 5.58
N ASP A 98 -9.51 -11.33 6.86
CA ASP A 98 -9.67 -10.29 7.88
C ASP A 98 -8.36 -9.54 8.11
N LEU A 99 -7.23 -10.25 8.22
CA LEU A 99 -5.91 -9.64 8.32
C LEU A 99 -5.54 -8.81 7.08
N PHE A 100 -5.82 -9.34 5.89
CA PHE A 100 -5.63 -8.64 4.63
C PHE A 100 -6.46 -7.36 4.56
N SER A 101 -7.74 -7.44 4.92
CA SER A 101 -8.66 -6.29 4.93
C SER A 101 -8.21 -5.23 5.94
N ALA A 102 -7.71 -5.64 7.11
CA ALA A 102 -7.20 -4.73 8.13
C ALA A 102 -5.98 -3.91 7.67
N CYS A 103 -5.23 -4.37 6.67
CA CYS A 103 -4.15 -3.56 6.08
C CYS A 103 -4.68 -2.30 5.39
N PHE A 104 -5.89 -2.36 4.80
CA PHE A 104 -6.50 -1.23 4.12
C PHE A 104 -7.20 -0.26 5.07
N ASP A 105 -7.36 -0.59 6.36
CA ASP A 105 -7.82 0.38 7.36
C ASP A 105 -6.86 1.58 7.46
N LYS A 106 -5.57 1.37 7.14
CA LYS A 106 -4.57 2.46 7.03
C LYS A 106 -4.86 3.43 5.88
N ALA A 107 -5.53 2.96 4.83
CA ALA A 107 -5.95 3.75 3.68
C ALA A 107 -7.31 4.46 3.89
N ALA A 108 -8.00 4.24 5.01
CA ALA A 108 -9.36 4.76 5.23
C ALA A 108 -9.47 6.30 5.26
N GLU A 109 -8.36 7.01 5.49
CA GLU A 109 -8.35 8.48 5.47
C GLU A 109 -7.66 9.08 4.23
N LEU A 110 -7.41 8.27 3.20
CA LEU A 110 -6.98 8.81 1.90
C LEU A 110 -8.11 9.67 1.32
N ASN A 111 -7.73 10.81 0.73
CA ASN A 111 -8.66 11.56 -0.08
C ASN A 111 -9.13 10.72 -1.29
N PRO A 112 -10.30 10.98 -1.88
CA PRO A 112 -10.85 10.16 -2.96
C PRO A 112 -9.93 10.03 -4.18
N ASP A 113 -9.21 11.09 -4.53
CA ASP A 113 -8.30 11.09 -5.68
C ASP A 113 -7.06 10.23 -5.41
N CYS A 114 -6.58 10.24 -4.16
CA CYS A 114 -5.45 9.43 -3.71
C CYS A 114 -5.84 7.97 -3.41
N ALA A 115 -7.11 7.70 -3.05
CA ALA A 115 -7.60 6.35 -2.79
C ALA A 115 -7.52 5.43 -4.03
N GLU A 116 -7.55 6.01 -5.23
CA GLU A 116 -7.27 5.28 -6.48
C GLU A 116 -5.85 4.68 -6.50
N ALA A 117 -4.92 5.21 -5.71
CA ALA A 117 -3.55 4.69 -5.62
C ALA A 117 -3.42 3.38 -4.85
N ALA A 118 -4.45 2.95 -4.13
CA ALA A 118 -4.46 1.70 -3.38
C ALA A 118 -5.21 0.57 -4.11
N LYS A 119 -5.60 0.77 -5.37
CA LYS A 119 -6.44 -0.16 -6.16
C LYS A 119 -5.65 -1.07 -7.09
#